data_AF-A0AAJ4F790-F1
#
_entry.id   AF-A0AAJ4F790-F1
#
_cell.length_a   1.000
_cell.length_b   1.000
_cell.length_c   1.000
_cell.angle_alpha   90.00
_cell.angle_beta   90.00
_cell.angle_gamma   90.00
#
_symmetry.space_group_name_H-M   'P 1'
#
loop_
_entity.id
_entity.type
_entity.pdbx_description
1 polymer ?
#
loop_
_entity_poly.entity_id
_entity_poly.type
_entity_poly.pdbx_seq_one_letter_code
_entity_poly.pdbx_strand_id
1 'polypeptide(L)'
;MWQKSTDVFIALGASVAGYENNAPGVHIPIPLFIVRANYKGGIHPGKLAYGFGAYIPFGGKEYICREFEVYVGPVKWVRAHGKAIPVGAIQAGEEADGKKLYVARAKFPNGLFVGKAGTHLLKGCCISYQNKEWDVEDYEVLVGDYDTL
;
A
#
# COMPACT_ATOMS: atom_id res chain seq x y z
N MET A 1 1.80 8.79 10.93
CA MET A 1 3.03 8.20 11.49
C MET A 1 2.99 6.69 11.38
N TRP A 2 4.16 6.04 11.28
CA TRP A 2 4.27 4.57 11.23
C TRP A 2 4.29 3.99 12.63
N GLN A 3 3.50 2.95 12.88
CA GLN A 3 3.45 2.24 14.16
C GLN A 3 3.69 0.75 13.94
N LYS A 4 4.53 0.13 14.77
CA LYS A 4 4.76 -1.32 14.74
C LYS A 4 3.46 -2.07 15.00
N SER A 5 3.24 -3.12 14.23
CA SER A 5 2.04 -3.95 14.26
C SER A 5 2.38 -5.40 13.93
N THR A 6 1.46 -6.31 14.23
CA THR A 6 1.55 -7.73 13.88
C THR A 6 0.23 -8.22 13.27
N ASP A 7 0.19 -9.45 12.79
CA ASP A 7 -1.01 -10.12 12.27
C ASP A 7 -2.18 -10.19 13.27
N VAL A 8 -1.90 -10.05 14.57
CA VAL A 8 -2.91 -10.08 15.65
C VAL A 8 -3.33 -8.71 16.18
N PHE A 9 -2.61 -7.63 15.85
CA PHE A 9 -2.87 -6.30 16.38
C PHE A 9 -2.76 -5.23 15.31
N ILE A 10 -3.79 -4.38 15.22
CA ILE A 10 -3.77 -3.16 14.40
C ILE A 10 -3.77 -1.97 15.34
N ALA A 11 -2.84 -1.04 15.13
CA ALA A 11 -2.80 0.20 15.89
C ALA A 11 -4.13 0.96 15.83
N LEU A 12 -4.61 1.41 16.99
CA LEU A 12 -5.81 2.23 17.08
C LEU A 12 -5.65 3.50 16.24
N GLY A 13 -6.64 3.80 15.40
CA GLY A 13 -6.62 4.96 14.50
C GLY A 13 -5.96 4.72 13.14
N ALA A 14 -5.61 3.48 12.80
CA ALA A 14 -5.17 3.14 11.45
C ALA A 14 -6.22 3.54 10.40
N SER A 15 -5.78 4.25 9.36
CA SER A 15 -6.68 4.78 8.35
C SER A 15 -7.05 3.71 7.33
N VAL A 16 -8.35 3.50 7.12
CA VAL A 16 -8.85 2.68 6.02
C VAL A 16 -8.48 3.38 4.71
N ALA A 17 -7.70 2.70 3.88
CA ALA A 17 -7.17 3.24 2.63
C ALA A 17 -7.78 2.59 1.39
N GLY A 18 -8.48 1.48 1.56
CA GLY A 18 -9.08 0.72 0.49
C GLY A 18 -10.07 -0.32 1.00
N TYR A 19 -10.55 -1.15 0.07
CA TYR A 19 -11.42 -2.27 0.37
C TYR A 19 -11.26 -3.37 -0.68
N GLU A 20 -11.53 -4.61 -0.27
CA GLU A 20 -11.61 -5.79 -1.14
C GLU A 20 -12.99 -6.44 -1.02
N ASN A 21 -13.68 -6.58 -2.15
CA ASN A 21 -14.98 -7.23 -2.25
C ASN A 21 -14.83 -8.69 -2.68
N ASN A 22 -15.86 -9.49 -2.41
CA ASN A 22 -15.99 -10.86 -2.90
C ASN A 22 -14.83 -11.79 -2.48
N ALA A 23 -14.23 -11.53 -1.31
CA ALA A 23 -13.27 -12.46 -0.75
C ALA A 23 -13.97 -13.79 -0.38
N PRO A 24 -13.32 -14.95 -0.59
CA PRO A 24 -13.93 -16.25 -0.33
C PRO A 24 -14.46 -16.37 1.10
N GLY A 25 -15.75 -16.67 1.24
CA GLY A 25 -16.41 -16.81 2.54
C GLY A 25 -16.72 -15.50 3.28
N VAL A 26 -16.52 -14.33 2.64
CA VAL A 26 -16.80 -13.01 3.23
C VAL A 26 -17.89 -12.30 2.44
N HIS A 27 -18.99 -11.96 3.11
CA HIS A 27 -20.15 -11.28 2.51
C HIS A 27 -20.17 -9.76 2.68
N ILE A 28 -19.13 -9.19 3.29
CA ILE A 28 -18.93 -7.76 3.48
C ILE A 28 -17.58 -7.34 2.89
N PRO A 29 -17.40 -6.07 2.47
CA PRO A 29 -16.10 -5.58 2.05
C PRO A 29 -15.06 -5.72 3.16
N ILE A 30 -13.88 -6.24 2.84
CA ILE A 30 -12.75 -6.28 3.76
C ILE A 30 -12.05 -4.92 3.72
N PRO A 31 -11.94 -4.19 4.84
CA PRO A 31 -11.18 -2.95 4.87
C PRO A 31 -9.69 -3.23 4.69
N LEU A 32 -9.03 -2.40 3.87
CA LEU A 32 -7.60 -2.45 3.62
C LEU A 32 -6.89 -1.27 4.27
N PHE A 33 -5.80 -1.55 4.98
CA PHE A 33 -4.98 -0.55 5.65
C PHE A 33 -3.61 -0.43 4.98
N ILE A 34 -2.98 0.73 5.15
CA ILE A 34 -1.63 1.00 4.65
C ILE A 34 -0.62 0.34 5.58
N VAL A 35 0.22 -0.51 5.02
CA VAL A 35 1.36 -1.08 5.74
C VAL A 35 2.67 -0.85 4.98
N ARG A 36 3.77 -0.98 5.69
CA ARG A 36 5.09 -1.23 5.10
C ARG A 36 5.82 -2.33 5.87
N ALA A 37 6.66 -3.10 5.19
CA ALA A 37 7.47 -4.13 5.83
C ALA A 37 8.84 -4.26 5.18
N ASN A 38 9.80 -4.78 5.96
CA ASN A 38 11.09 -5.19 5.42
C ASN A 38 10.91 -6.43 4.56
N TYR A 39 11.35 -6.38 3.31
CA TYR A 39 11.31 -7.51 2.40
C TYR A 39 12.47 -7.42 1.41
N LYS A 40 13.23 -8.52 1.25
CA LYS A 40 14.36 -8.63 0.29
C LYS A 40 15.38 -7.48 0.34
N GLY A 41 15.63 -6.93 1.53
CA GLY A 41 16.61 -5.86 1.75
C GLY A 41 16.07 -4.45 1.52
N GLY A 42 14.80 -4.30 1.15
CA GLY A 42 14.10 -3.00 1.08
C GLY A 42 12.98 -2.88 2.12
N ILE A 43 12.37 -1.70 2.18
CA ILE A 43 11.13 -1.44 2.91
C ILE A 43 10.04 -1.18 1.87
N HIS A 44 9.00 -2.00 1.87
CA HIS A 44 7.99 -1.99 0.83
C HIS A 44 6.61 -1.66 1.39
N PRO A 45 5.90 -0.68 0.81
CA PRO A 45 4.48 -0.45 1.08
C PRO A 45 3.59 -1.58 0.54
N GLY A 46 2.47 -1.83 1.21
CA GLY A 46 1.48 -2.84 0.81
C GLY A 46 0.13 -2.66 1.50
N LYS A 47 -0.67 -3.73 1.53
CA LYS A 47 -2.00 -3.74 2.16
C LYS A 47 -2.03 -4.65 3.38
N LEU A 48 -2.73 -4.25 4.43
CA LEU A 48 -3.24 -5.19 5.43
C LEU A 48 -4.73 -5.42 5.16
N ALA A 49 -5.07 -6.66 4.83
CA ALA A 49 -6.46 -7.11 4.74
C ALA A 49 -6.91 -7.58 6.12
N TYR A 50 -7.90 -6.88 6.70
CA TYR A 50 -8.36 -7.13 8.07
C TYR A 50 -8.81 -8.58 8.27
N GLY A 51 -8.19 -9.27 9.23
CA GLY A 51 -8.49 -10.68 9.52
C GLY A 51 -7.76 -11.70 8.63
N PHE A 52 -6.95 -11.26 7.66
CA PHE A 52 -6.23 -12.15 6.74
C PHE A 52 -4.71 -12.00 6.85
N GLY A 53 -4.17 -10.78 6.71
CA GLY A 53 -2.74 -10.54 6.81
C GLY A 53 -2.24 -9.29 6.09
N ALA A 54 -0.96 -8.96 6.32
CA ALA A 54 -0.24 -7.91 5.62
C ALA A 54 0.48 -8.46 4.40
N TYR A 55 0.17 -7.93 3.23
CA TYR A 55 0.64 -8.38 1.91
C TYR A 55 1.50 -7.32 1.25
N ILE A 56 2.72 -7.70 0.89
CA ILE A 56 3.69 -6.87 0.19
C ILE A 56 3.81 -7.32 -1.27
N PRO A 57 3.54 -6.43 -2.26
CA PRO A 57 3.79 -6.72 -3.67
C PRO A 57 5.29 -6.67 -3.98
N PHE A 58 5.82 -7.76 -4.57
CA PHE A 58 7.21 -7.83 -4.98
C PHE A 58 7.43 -8.90 -6.07
N GLY A 59 8.13 -8.54 -7.15
CA GLY A 59 8.62 -9.50 -8.14
C GLY A 59 7.53 -10.34 -8.81
N GLY A 60 6.36 -9.77 -9.05
CA GLY A 60 5.21 -10.44 -9.68
C GLY A 60 4.31 -11.24 -8.73
N LYS A 61 4.61 -11.26 -7.42
CA LYS A 61 3.82 -11.96 -6.39
C LYS A 61 3.50 -11.03 -5.22
N GLU A 62 2.57 -11.45 -4.37
CA GLU A 62 2.40 -10.87 -3.04
C GLU A 62 2.96 -11.80 -1.97
N TYR A 63 3.50 -11.22 -0.90
CA TYR A 63 4.10 -11.95 0.21
C TYR A 63 3.48 -11.52 1.53
N ILE A 64 3.16 -12.49 2.39
CA ILE A 64 2.65 -12.22 3.72
C ILE A 64 3.83 -11.88 4.64
N CYS A 65 3.76 -10.71 5.28
CA CYS A 65 4.74 -10.24 6.27
C CYS A 65 4.08 -10.19 7.65
N ARG A 66 4.66 -10.87 8.65
CA ARG A 66 4.13 -10.91 10.02
C ARG A 66 4.56 -9.73 10.88
N GLU A 67 5.72 -9.16 10.55
CA GLU A 67 6.23 -7.94 11.15
C GLU A 67 6.11 -6.82 10.13
N PHE A 68 5.35 -5.80 10.49
CA PHE A 68 5.09 -4.65 9.62
C PHE A 68 4.80 -3.41 10.47
N GLU A 69 4.82 -2.26 9.81
CA GLU A 69 4.32 -1.03 10.38
C GLU A 69 3.03 -0.62 9.66
N VAL A 70 2.04 -0.15 10.41
CA VAL A 70 0.80 0.41 9.89
C VAL A 70 0.86 1.93 9.92
N TYR A 71 0.30 2.58 8.90
CA TYR A 71 0.17 4.04 8.90
C TYR A 71 -1.04 4.48 9.72
N VAL A 72 -0.79 5.35 10.70
CA VAL A 72 -1.82 5.99 11.54
C VAL A 72 -1.76 7.50 11.31
N GLY A 73 -2.86 8.09 10.86
CA GLY A 73 -2.94 9.53 10.63
C GLY A 73 -3.81 9.93 9.43
N PRO A 74 -3.99 11.24 9.21
CA PRO A 74 -4.79 11.75 8.11
C PRO A 74 -4.23 11.29 6.76
N VAL A 75 -5.14 11.09 5.80
CA VAL A 75 -4.78 10.64 4.45
C VAL A 75 -5.31 11.61 3.41
N LYS A 76 -4.43 12.07 2.52
CA LYS A 76 -4.76 12.88 1.35
C LYS A 76 -4.26 12.16 0.11
N TRP A 77 -5.15 11.94 -0.85
CA TRP A 77 -4.87 11.15 -2.04
C TRP A 77 -4.89 12.04 -3.28
N VAL A 78 -3.83 11.96 -4.08
CA VAL A 78 -3.69 12.72 -5.32
C VAL A 78 -3.59 11.74 -6.48
N ARG A 79 -4.37 11.96 -7.53
CA ARG A 79 -4.31 11.14 -8.75
C ARG A 79 -2.95 11.25 -9.41
N ALA A 80 -2.47 10.11 -9.89
CA ALA A 80 -1.23 9.98 -10.64
C ALA A 80 -1.46 9.04 -11.84
N HIS A 81 -0.65 9.23 -12.88
CA HIS A 81 -0.70 8.42 -14.09
C HIS A 81 0.72 8.05 -14.52
N GLY A 82 0.93 6.80 -14.90
CA GLY A 82 2.24 6.28 -15.27
C GLY A 82 3.26 6.54 -14.17
N LYS A 83 4.46 7.00 -14.52
CA LYS A 83 5.57 7.21 -13.56
C LYS A 83 5.56 8.60 -12.88
N ALA A 84 4.49 9.39 -13.04
CA ALA A 84 4.42 10.75 -12.52
C ALA A 84 4.02 10.77 -11.03
N ILE A 85 5.01 10.70 -10.14
CA ILE A 85 4.79 10.82 -8.69
C ILE A 85 4.51 12.30 -8.33
N PRO A 86 3.39 12.63 -7.67
CA PRO A 86 3.03 14.01 -7.37
C PRO A 86 3.97 14.64 -6.35
N VAL A 87 4.13 15.97 -6.45
CA VAL A 87 4.80 16.75 -5.42
C VAL A 87 4.08 16.53 -4.09
N GLY A 88 4.88 16.33 -3.04
CA GLY A 88 4.36 16.10 -1.71
C GLY A 88 4.04 14.64 -1.36
N ALA A 89 4.35 13.70 -2.25
CA ALA A 89 4.23 12.27 -1.97
C ALA A 89 5.08 11.88 -0.75
N ILE A 90 4.46 11.15 0.18
CA ILE A 90 5.14 10.66 1.39
C ILE A 90 5.94 9.42 1.00
N GLN A 91 7.27 9.52 1.09
CA GLN A 91 8.13 8.34 0.95
C GLN A 91 7.81 7.35 2.08
N ALA A 92 7.50 6.12 1.70
CA ALA A 92 7.06 5.06 2.59
C ALA A 92 8.04 3.88 2.65
N GLY A 93 9.06 3.89 1.81
CA GLY A 93 10.12 2.91 1.80
C GLY A 93 11.07 3.11 0.63
N GLU A 94 11.81 2.07 0.32
CA GLU A 94 12.78 2.00 -0.78
C GLU A 94 13.07 0.55 -1.15
N GLU A 95 13.40 0.33 -2.42
CA GLU A 95 13.99 -0.92 -2.90
C GLU A 95 15.39 -1.12 -2.28
N ALA A 96 15.93 -2.34 -2.37
CA ALA A 96 17.26 -2.65 -1.84
C ALA A 96 18.41 -1.83 -2.47
N ASP A 97 18.19 -1.26 -3.66
CA ASP A 97 19.14 -0.37 -4.34
C ASP A 97 18.90 1.12 -4.05
N GLY A 98 18.06 1.44 -3.07
CA GLY A 98 17.76 2.80 -2.63
C GLY A 98 16.72 3.54 -3.48
N LYS A 99 16.13 2.90 -4.51
CA LYS A 99 15.05 3.55 -5.27
C LYS A 99 13.81 3.73 -4.41
N LYS A 100 13.36 4.99 -4.31
CA LYS A 100 12.28 5.40 -3.42
C LYS A 100 10.94 4.75 -3.77
N LEU A 101 10.19 4.41 -2.73
CA LEU A 101 8.82 3.90 -2.83
C LEU A 101 7.85 4.78 -2.04
N TYR A 102 6.66 4.93 -2.57
CA TYR A 102 5.56 5.75 -2.04
C TYR A 102 4.32 4.88 -1.81
N VAL A 103 3.43 5.29 -0.90
CA VAL A 103 2.13 4.62 -0.75
C VAL A 103 1.27 4.96 -1.94
N ALA A 104 0.69 3.94 -2.56
CA ALA A 104 -0.30 4.10 -3.61
C ALA A 104 -1.56 3.31 -3.30
N ARG A 105 -2.66 3.70 -3.95
CA ARG A 105 -3.84 2.85 -4.09
C ARG A 105 -4.39 2.94 -5.50
N ALA A 106 -4.96 1.86 -5.98
CA ALA A 106 -5.52 1.82 -7.32
C ALA A 106 -6.85 1.07 -7.34
N LYS A 107 -7.79 1.55 -8.16
CA LYS A 107 -8.98 0.77 -8.47
C LYS A 107 -8.54 -0.44 -9.29
N PHE A 108 -9.01 -1.60 -8.90
CA PHE A 108 -8.79 -2.86 -9.61
C PHE A 108 -10.05 -3.70 -9.47
N PRO A 109 -10.28 -4.74 -10.30
CA PRO A 109 -11.45 -5.59 -10.14
C PRO A 109 -11.71 -5.98 -8.67
N ASN A 110 -12.96 -5.78 -8.24
CA ASN A 110 -13.43 -6.04 -6.89
C ASN A 110 -12.86 -5.15 -5.77
N GLY A 111 -12.28 -3.98 -6.05
CA GLY A 111 -11.87 -3.13 -4.93
C GLY A 111 -11.06 -1.88 -5.24
N LEU A 112 -10.55 -1.32 -4.16
CA LEU A 112 -9.56 -0.26 -4.14
C LEU A 112 -8.38 -0.78 -3.31
N PHE A 113 -7.29 -1.11 -3.98
CA PHE A 113 -6.18 -1.85 -3.38
C PHE A 113 -5.02 -0.94 -3.06
N VAL A 114 -4.42 -1.13 -1.88
CA VAL A 114 -3.22 -0.41 -1.46
C VAL A 114 -1.99 -1.17 -1.96
N GLY A 115 -0.97 -0.42 -2.35
CA GLY A 115 0.30 -0.93 -2.86
C GLY A 115 1.39 0.12 -2.81
N LYS A 116 2.32 0.04 -3.76
CA LYS A 116 3.47 0.93 -3.85
C LYS A 116 3.51 1.66 -5.20
N ALA A 117 4.05 2.87 -5.19
CA ALA A 117 4.38 3.63 -6.40
C ALA A 117 5.86 4.01 -6.40
N GLY A 118 6.42 4.19 -7.59
CA GLY A 118 7.81 4.56 -7.81
C GLY A 118 8.07 4.86 -9.27
N THR A 119 8.96 5.82 -9.54
CA THR A 119 9.31 6.24 -10.91
C THR A 119 9.99 5.13 -11.71
N HIS A 120 10.55 4.13 -11.03
CA HIS A 120 11.20 2.95 -11.63
C HIS A 120 10.26 1.76 -11.88
N LEU A 121 9.04 1.78 -11.34
CA LEU A 121 8.06 0.69 -11.53
C LEU A 121 7.49 0.74 -12.96
N LEU A 122 7.15 -0.43 -13.53
CA LEU A 122 6.83 -0.57 -14.95
C LEU A 122 5.73 0.41 -15.41
N LYS A 123 4.60 0.43 -14.70
CA LYS A 123 3.48 1.38 -14.92
C LYS A 123 3.41 2.49 -13.86
N GLY A 124 4.43 2.59 -13.01
CA GLY A 124 4.52 3.56 -11.91
C GLY A 124 3.85 3.17 -10.60
N CYS A 125 2.89 2.25 -10.62
CA CYS A 125 2.30 1.65 -9.41
C CYS A 125 2.17 0.14 -9.54
N CYS A 126 2.30 -0.56 -8.41
CA CYS A 126 1.86 -1.94 -8.29
C CYS A 126 1.05 -2.21 -7.00
N ILE A 127 0.11 -3.14 -7.09
CA ILE A 127 -0.81 -3.53 -6.01
C ILE A 127 -0.83 -5.05 -5.82
N SER A 128 -1.25 -5.48 -4.63
CA SER A 128 -1.39 -6.89 -4.23
C SER A 128 -2.83 -7.38 -4.40
N TYR A 129 -3.05 -8.40 -5.25
CA TYR A 129 -4.36 -9.05 -5.41
C TYR A 129 -4.26 -10.48 -5.97
N GLN A 130 -4.99 -11.42 -5.36
CA GLN A 130 -5.07 -12.83 -5.75
C GLN A 130 -3.70 -13.50 -5.99
N ASN A 131 -2.82 -13.46 -4.99
CA ASN A 131 -1.48 -14.03 -4.98
C ASN A 131 -0.49 -13.40 -5.97
N LYS A 132 -0.82 -12.22 -6.53
CA LYS A 132 -0.02 -11.53 -7.55
C LYS A 132 0.25 -10.07 -7.21
N GLU A 133 1.38 -9.59 -7.71
CA GLU A 133 1.66 -8.17 -7.89
C GLU A 133 1.16 -7.76 -9.29
N TRP A 134 0.32 -6.72 -9.33
CA TRP A 134 -0.24 -6.18 -10.56
C TRP A 134 0.28 -4.77 -10.80
N ASP A 135 0.86 -4.52 -11.98
CA ASP A 135 1.20 -3.17 -12.42
C ASP A 135 -0.05 -2.41 -12.86
N VAL A 136 -0.23 -1.19 -12.34
CA VAL A 136 -1.38 -0.33 -12.62
C VAL A 136 -0.88 1.06 -13.03
N GLU A 137 -1.49 1.63 -14.07
CA GLU A 137 -1.06 2.91 -14.66
C GLU A 137 -1.81 4.10 -14.10
N ASP A 138 -3.10 3.93 -13.76
CA ASP A 138 -3.93 4.94 -13.12
C ASP A 138 -4.14 4.62 -11.64
N TYR A 139 -3.66 5.50 -10.77
CA TYR A 139 -3.65 5.28 -9.33
C TYR A 139 -3.70 6.61 -8.57
N GLU A 140 -3.72 6.51 -7.24
CA GLU A 140 -3.61 7.65 -6.34
C GLU A 140 -2.41 7.44 -5.42
N VAL A 141 -1.69 8.52 -5.14
CA VAL A 141 -0.53 8.53 -4.23
C VAL A 141 -0.91 9.27 -2.96
N LEU A 142 -0.47 8.74 -1.82
CA LEU A 142 -0.62 9.41 -0.53
C LEU A 142 0.35 10.60 -0.45
N VAL A 143 -0.19 11.79 -0.18
CA VAL A 143 0.59 13.01 -0.03
C VAL A 143 0.47 13.57 1.39
N GLY A 144 1.49 14.30 1.82
CA GLY A 144 1.47 15.07 3.06
C GLY A 144 0.50 16.23 2.96
N ASP A 145 -0.10 16.60 4.09
CA ASP A 145 -0.76 17.89 4.21
C ASP A 145 0.31 18.94 4.51
N TYR A 146 0.61 19.80 3.53
CA TYR A 146 1.61 20.87 3.66
C TYR A 146 0.98 22.18 4.15
N ASP A 147 -0.34 22.23 4.28
CA ASP A 147 -1.08 23.43 4.73
C ASP A 147 -1.07 23.61 6.26
N THR A 148 -0.32 22.77 6.99
CA THR A 148 -0.15 22.83 8.46
C THR A 148 1.30 23.02 8.92
N LEU A 149 2.19 23.50 8.05
CA LEU A 149 3.52 24.02 8.43
C LEU A 149 3.51 25.54 8.45
#